data_AF-Q6L183-F1
#
_entry.id   AF-Q6L183-F1
#
_cell.length_a   1.000
_cell.length_b   1.000
_cell.length_c   1.000
_cell.angle_alpha   90.00
_cell.angle_beta   90.00
_cell.angle_gamma   90.00
#
_symmetry.space_group_name_H-M   'P 1'
#
loop_
_entity.id
_entity.type
_entity.pdbx_description
1 polymer ?
#
loop_
_entity_poly.entity_id
_entity_poly.type
_entity_poly.pdbx_seq_one_letter_code
_entity_poly.pdbx_strand_id
1 'polypeptide(L)'
;MNEINKTRLKYAAIPLFILLFLIFIPLPFYFFYHFEYFSYMPVILFIAGITVIFGGAWSSFGAKSYIKDVFRTGLPFNEGDLNYIYKQQLIMTLIYIGIGLIYIIFAFLISFL
;
A
#
# COMPACT_ATOMS: atom_id res chain seq x y z
N MET A 1 -11.88 18.56 -4.04
CA MET A 1 -11.42 17.15 -4.09
C MET A 1 -12.37 16.31 -3.26
N ASN A 2 -13.12 15.38 -3.89
CA ASN A 2 -14.15 14.56 -3.23
C ASN A 2 -13.58 13.81 -2.00
N GLU A 3 -14.37 13.69 -0.93
CA GLU A 3 -14.05 12.97 0.33
C GLU A 3 -13.38 11.61 0.08
N ILE A 4 -13.89 10.86 -0.89
CA ILE A 4 -13.38 9.54 -1.30
C ILE A 4 -11.93 9.61 -1.79
N ASN A 5 -11.57 10.64 -2.57
CA ASN A 5 -10.22 10.77 -3.12
C ASN A 5 -9.21 11.13 -2.03
N LYS A 6 -9.60 11.93 -1.03
CA LYS A 6 -8.75 12.23 0.14
C LYS A 6 -8.42 10.95 0.93
N THR A 7 -9.44 10.11 1.16
CA THR A 7 -9.28 8.85 1.88
C THR A 7 -8.38 7.87 1.15
N ARG A 8 -8.59 7.70 -0.17
CA ARG A 8 -7.73 6.85 -1.01
C ARG A 8 -6.26 7.30 -0.95
N LEU A 9 -6.02 8.60 -1.07
CA LEU A 9 -4.67 9.16 -1.06
C LEU A 9 -4.00 8.97 0.31
N LYS A 10 -4.75 9.11 1.42
CA LYS A 10 -4.24 8.84 2.77
C LYS A 10 -3.78 7.39 2.94
N TYR A 11 -4.58 6.42 2.48
CA TYR A 11 -4.21 5.01 2.56
C TYR A 11 -3.05 4.65 1.61
N ALA A 12 -3.03 5.22 0.41
CA ALA A 12 -1.94 5.04 -0.55
C ALA A 12 -0.61 5.68 -0.10
N ALA A 13 -0.67 6.78 0.64
CA ALA A 13 0.52 7.48 1.11
C ALA A 13 1.33 6.64 2.11
N ILE A 14 0.68 5.82 2.94
CA ILE A 14 1.36 5.02 3.97
C ILE A 14 2.45 4.11 3.37
N PRO A 15 2.16 3.21 2.42
CA PRO A 15 3.21 2.39 1.80
C PRO A 15 4.24 3.23 1.03
N LEU A 16 3.87 4.37 0.45
CA LEU A 16 4.86 5.26 -0.18
C LEU A 16 5.84 5.88 0.85
N PHE A 17 5.35 6.27 2.03
CA PHE A 17 6.23 6.74 3.10
C PHE A 17 7.15 5.63 3.62
N ILE A 18 6.64 4.40 3.76
CA ILE A 18 7.46 3.25 4.13
C ILE A 18 8.57 3.02 3.09
N LEU A 19 8.26 3.15 1.79
CA LEU A 19 9.27 3.04 0.73
C LEU A 19 10.38 4.08 0.90
N LEU A 20 10.02 5.34 1.10
CA LEU A 20 10.98 6.41 1.32
C LEU A 20 11.84 6.11 2.56
N PHE A 21 11.24 5.70 3.66
CA PHE A 21 11.98 5.33 4.86
C PHE A 21 12.95 4.16 4.62
N LEU A 22 12.53 3.12 3.89
CA LEU A 22 13.38 1.99 3.55
C LEU A 22 14.56 2.39 2.68
N ILE A 23 14.40 3.34 1.76
CA ILE A 23 15.49 3.82 0.91
C ILE A 23 16.44 4.72 1.70
N PHE A 24 15.90 5.70 2.44
CA PHE A 24 16.69 6.79 3.02
C PHE A 24 17.29 6.50 4.40
N ILE A 25 16.67 5.67 5.24
CA ILE A 25 17.25 5.32 6.57
C ILE A 25 18.58 4.57 6.44
N PRO A 26 18.73 3.57 5.55
CA PRO A 26 19.97 2.79 5.48
C PRO A 26 21.12 3.53 4.77
N LEU A 27 20.82 4.60 4.02
CA LEU A 27 21.80 5.39 3.26
C LEU A 27 22.93 5.98 4.14
N PRO A 28 22.66 6.64 5.28
CA PRO A 28 23.71 7.04 6.22
C PRO A 28 24.59 5.87 6.67
N PHE A 29 24.03 4.69 6.92
CA PHE A 29 24.81 3.53 7.37
C PHE A 29 25.72 2.97 6.26
N TYR A 30 25.31 3.09 5.00
CA TYR A 30 26.18 2.81 3.86
C TYR A 30 27.43 3.71 3.88
N PHE A 31 27.26 5.02 4.07
CA PHE A 31 28.38 5.97 4.06
C PHE A 31 29.28 5.90 5.31
N PHE A 32 28.74 5.59 6.49
CA PHE A 32 29.49 5.67 7.76
C PHE A 32 29.93 4.32 8.33
N TYR A 33 29.28 3.20 7.98
CA TYR A 33 29.45 1.91 8.67
C TYR A 33 29.73 0.71 7.75
N HIS A 34 30.07 0.93 6.47
CA HIS A 34 30.35 -0.14 5.49
C HIS A 34 29.21 -1.15 5.36
N PHE A 35 27.96 -0.70 5.50
CA PHE A 35 26.80 -1.55 5.26
C PHE A 35 26.71 -1.90 3.77
N GLU A 36 26.58 -3.18 3.41
CA GLU A 36 26.41 -3.61 2.01
C GLU A 36 24.99 -3.32 1.50
N TYR A 37 24.70 -2.04 1.29
CA TYR A 37 23.39 -1.55 0.89
C TYR A 37 22.87 -2.25 -0.36
N PHE A 38 23.69 -2.31 -1.41
CA PHE A 38 23.31 -2.87 -2.71
C PHE A 38 23.11 -4.39 -2.67
N SER A 39 23.75 -5.10 -1.72
CA SER A 39 23.55 -6.54 -1.52
C SER A 39 22.21 -6.86 -0.85
N TYR A 40 21.85 -6.11 0.22
CA TYR A 40 20.70 -6.45 1.07
C TYR A 40 19.39 -5.75 0.68
N MET A 41 19.47 -4.52 0.19
CA MET A 41 18.28 -3.70 -0.08
C MET A 41 17.37 -4.24 -1.18
N PRO A 42 17.86 -4.84 -2.29
CA PRO A 42 16.99 -5.45 -3.28
C PRO A 42 16.06 -6.51 -2.66
N VAL A 43 16.59 -7.37 -1.80
CA VAL A 43 15.80 -8.43 -1.15
C VAL A 43 14.76 -7.84 -0.20
N ILE A 44 15.17 -6.85 0.61
CA ILE A 44 14.26 -6.18 1.56
C ILE A 44 13.12 -5.48 0.81
N LEU A 45 13.43 -4.72 -0.25
CA LEU A 45 12.44 -4.02 -1.06
C LEU A 45 11.52 -5.00 -1.80
N PHE A 46 12.03 -6.12 -2.28
CA PHE A 46 11.21 -7.15 -2.90
C PHE A 46 10.20 -7.77 -1.93
N ILE A 47 10.65 -8.20 -0.75
CA ILE A 47 9.78 -8.75 0.31
C ILE A 47 8.76 -7.72 0.78
N ALA A 48 9.19 -6.47 0.97
CA ALA A 48 8.29 -5.38 1.36
C ALA A 48 7.26 -5.09 0.25
N GLY A 49 7.67 -5.11 -1.02
CA GLY A 49 6.78 -4.94 -2.17
C GLY A 49 5.69 -6.01 -2.21
N ILE A 50 6.05 -7.29 -2.06
CA ILE A 50 5.10 -8.40 -1.93
C ILE A 50 4.15 -8.16 -0.75
N THR A 51 4.69 -7.78 0.41
CA THR A 51 3.89 -7.50 1.60
C THR A 51 2.88 -6.37 1.38
N VAL A 52 3.26 -5.32 0.64
CA VAL A 52 2.33 -4.23 0.27
C VAL A 52 1.23 -4.75 -0.65
N ILE A 53 1.55 -5.56 -1.67
CA ILE A 53 0.54 -6.13 -2.59
C ILE A 53 -0.51 -6.94 -1.80
N PHE A 54 -0.06 -7.88 -0.96
CA PHE A 54 -0.95 -8.74 -0.18
C PHE A 54 -1.64 -7.99 0.96
N GLY A 55 -0.97 -7.02 1.57
CA GLY A 55 -1.57 -6.13 2.59
C GLY A 55 -2.72 -5.31 2.02
N GLY A 56 -2.62 -4.92 0.75
CA GLY A 56 -3.74 -4.31 0.04
C GLY A 56 -4.91 -5.27 -0.14
N ALA A 57 -4.64 -6.49 -0.61
CA ALA A 57 -5.68 -7.52 -0.79
C ALA A 57 -6.40 -7.90 0.52
N TRP A 58 -5.70 -7.87 1.65
CA TRP A 58 -6.25 -8.21 2.97
C TRP A 58 -6.93 -7.03 3.68
N SER A 59 -6.65 -5.80 3.25
CA SER A 59 -7.25 -4.61 3.85
C SER A 59 -8.70 -4.47 3.41
N SER A 60 -9.61 -4.34 4.38
CA SER A 60 -11.04 -4.18 4.11
C SER A 60 -11.42 -2.76 3.66
N PHE A 61 -10.44 -1.87 3.38
CA PHE A 61 -10.59 -0.53 2.78
C PHE A 61 -11.90 0.24 3.06
N GLY A 62 -12.35 0.26 4.31
CA GLY A 62 -13.57 0.98 4.71
C GLY A 62 -14.89 0.22 4.57
N ALA A 63 -14.90 -0.99 4.01
CA ALA A 63 -16.07 -1.88 4.00
C ALA A 63 -16.59 -2.13 5.44
N LYS A 64 -15.68 -2.26 6.42
CA LYS A 64 -16.05 -2.36 7.84
C LYS A 64 -16.76 -1.11 8.38
N SER A 65 -16.37 0.09 7.94
CA SER A 65 -17.03 1.34 8.37
C SER A 65 -18.41 1.45 7.74
N TYR A 66 -18.51 1.17 6.44
CA TYR A 66 -19.77 1.22 5.72
C TYR A 66 -20.78 0.18 6.26
N ILE A 67 -20.35 -1.06 6.49
CA ILE A 67 -21.17 -2.10 7.14
C ILE A 67 -21.64 -1.62 8.52
N LYS A 68 -20.75 -1.03 9.33
CA LYS A 68 -21.09 -0.50 10.65
C LYS A 68 -22.13 0.63 10.59
N ASP A 69 -22.07 1.49 9.57
CA ASP A 69 -23.00 2.60 9.38
C ASP A 69 -24.37 2.11 8.87
N VAL A 70 -24.41 1.10 8.00
CA VAL A 70 -25.65 0.43 7.56
C VAL A 70 -26.34 -0.30 8.73
N PHE A 71 -25.57 -1.04 9.54
CA PHE A 71 -26.10 -1.67 10.76
C PHE A 71 -26.64 -0.65 11.77
N ARG A 72 -26.05 0.55 11.84
CA ARG A 72 -26.52 1.63 12.73
C ARG A 72 -27.78 2.33 12.22
N THR A 73 -27.96 2.42 10.91
CA THR A 73 -29.11 3.08 10.29
C THR A 73 -30.30 2.15 10.10
N GLY A 74 -30.12 0.82 10.28
CA GLY A 74 -31.20 -0.17 10.22
C GLY A 74 -31.79 -0.36 8.83
N LEU A 75 -31.14 0.18 7.80
CA LEU A 75 -31.57 0.06 6.41
C LEU A 75 -31.06 -1.27 5.82
N PRO A 76 -31.86 -1.97 5.01
CA PRO A 76 -31.43 -3.18 4.33
C PRO A 76 -30.31 -2.87 3.33
N PHE A 77 -29.31 -3.75 3.25
CA PHE A 77 -28.25 -3.69 2.23
C PHE A 77 -28.88 -3.77 0.84
N ASN A 78 -28.67 -2.76 0.00
CA ASN A 78 -29.07 -2.80 -1.41
C ASN A 78 -27.92 -3.37 -2.26
N GLU A 79 -28.25 -3.97 -3.40
CA GLU A 79 -27.26 -4.46 -4.38
C GLU A 79 -26.34 -3.34 -4.88
N GLY A 80 -26.88 -2.11 -4.98
CA GLY A 80 -26.09 -0.92 -5.33
C GLY A 80 -24.96 -0.60 -4.35
N ASP A 81 -25.18 -0.87 -3.06
CA ASP A 81 -24.20 -0.61 -2.01
C ASP A 81 -23.07 -1.64 -2.02
N LEU A 82 -23.42 -2.90 -2.25
CA LEU A 82 -22.44 -3.99 -2.44
C LEU A 82 -21.55 -3.71 -3.65
N ASN A 83 -22.13 -3.30 -4.77
CA ASN A 83 -21.37 -2.99 -5.97
C ASN A 83 -20.43 -1.79 -5.76
N TYR A 84 -20.87 -0.78 -4.99
CA TYR A 84 -20.00 0.33 -4.60
C TYR A 84 -18.82 -0.13 -3.72
N ILE A 85 -19.05 -0.96 -2.70
CA ILE A 85 -17.98 -1.49 -1.83
C ILE A 85 -16.97 -2.28 -2.65
N TYR A 86 -17.43 -3.21 -3.49
CA TYR A 86 -16.53 -4.02 -4.33
C TYR A 86 -15.71 -3.15 -5.28
N LYS A 87 -16.30 -2.12 -5.88
CA LYS A 87 -15.58 -1.17 -6.73
C LYS A 87 -14.51 -0.40 -5.95
N GLN A 88 -14.80 0.03 -4.72
CA GLN A 88 -13.81 0.72 -3.88
C GLN A 88 -12.67 -0.22 -3.47
N GLN A 89 -13.00 -1.45 -3.09
CA GLN A 89 -12.01 -2.46 -2.73
C GLN A 89 -11.10 -2.79 -3.91
N LEU A 90 -11.66 -3.00 -5.10
CA LEU A 90 -10.89 -3.26 -6.32
C LEU A 90 -9.93 -2.11 -6.63
N ILE A 91 -10.40 -0.86 -6.59
CA ILE A 91 -9.57 0.32 -6.87
C ILE A 91 -8.42 0.42 -5.87
N MET A 92 -8.69 0.22 -4.58
CA MET A 92 -7.67 0.28 -3.55
C MET A 92 -6.65 -0.87 -3.66
N THR A 93 -7.10 -2.08 -3.97
CA THR A 93 -6.21 -3.21 -4.25
C THR A 93 -5.31 -2.91 -5.45
N LEU A 94 -5.84 -2.35 -6.54
CA LEU A 94 -5.05 -1.95 -7.71
C LEU A 94 -4.00 -0.87 -7.35
N ILE A 95 -4.35 0.09 -6.50
CA ILE A 95 -3.39 1.08 -6.00
C ILE A 95 -2.26 0.40 -5.22
N TYR A 96 -2.57 -0.53 -4.32
CA TYR A 96 -1.56 -1.26 -3.54
C TYR A 96 -0.70 -2.18 -4.42
N ILE A 97 -1.30 -2.81 -5.44
CA ILE A 97 -0.55 -3.54 -6.47
C ILE A 97 0.43 -2.60 -7.18
N GLY A 98 -0.04 -1.45 -7.64
CA GLY A 98 0.80 -0.45 -8.29
C GLY A 98 1.96 0.01 -7.42
N ILE A 99 1.69 0.29 -6.13
CA ILE A 99 2.75 0.69 -5.19
C ILE A 99 3.72 -0.47 -4.93
N GLY A 100 3.25 -1.69 -4.75
CA GLY A 100 4.12 -2.85 -4.59
C GLY A 100 4.99 -3.14 -5.81
N LEU A 101 4.49 -2.88 -7.02
CA LEU A 101 5.31 -2.93 -8.24
C LEU A 101 6.40 -1.86 -8.25
N ILE A 102 6.14 -0.65 -7.73
CA ILE A 102 7.18 0.38 -7.57
C ILE A 102 8.31 -0.14 -6.67
N TYR A 103 7.99 -0.79 -5.56
CA TYR A 103 9.01 -1.42 -4.69
C TYR A 103 9.87 -2.43 -5.46
N ILE A 104 9.24 -3.31 -6.24
CA ILE A 104 9.94 -4.34 -7.02
C ILE A 104 10.81 -3.71 -8.11
N ILE A 105 10.35 -2.65 -8.77
CA ILE A 105 11.15 -1.90 -9.75
C ILE A 105 12.36 -1.27 -9.07
N PHE A 106 12.20 -0.64 -7.91
CA PHE A 106 13.32 -0.09 -7.15
C PHE A 106 14.29 -1.18 -6.69
N ALA A 107 13.79 -2.32 -6.22
CA ALA A 107 14.62 -3.48 -5.88
C ALA A 107 15.48 -3.94 -7.06
N PHE A 108 14.86 -4.07 -8.24
CA PHE A 108 15.54 -4.43 -9.47
C PHE A 108 16.59 -3.38 -9.84
N LEU A 109 16.26 -2.09 -9.86
CA LEU A 109 17.20 -1.02 -10.21
C LEU A 109 18.42 -0.99 -9.28
N ILE A 110 18.21 -1.16 -7.97
CA ILE A 110 19.30 -1.18 -6.98
C ILE A 110 20.18 -2.43 -7.16
N SER A 111 19.63 -3.56 -7.61
CA SER A 111 20.42 -4.78 -7.82
C SER A 111 21.44 -4.72 -8.96
N PHE A 112 21.36 -3.71 -9.84
CA PHE A 112 22.34 -3.49 -10.91
C PHE A 112 23.41 -2.42 -10.59
N LEU A 113 23.33 -1.80 -9.41
CA LEU A 113 24.28 -0.81 -8.92
C LEU A 113 25.32 -1.47 -8.03
#